data_AF-A0ABD5R430-F1
#
_entry.id   AF-A0ABD5R430-F1
#
_cell.length_a   1.000
_cell.length_b   1.000
_cell.length_c   1.000
_cell.angle_alpha   90.00
_cell.angle_beta   90.00
_cell.angle_gamma   90.00
#
_symmetry.space_group_name_H-M   'P 1'
#
loop_
_entity.id
_entity.type
_entity.pdbx_description
1 polymer ?
#
loop_
_entity_poly.entity_id
_entity_poly.type
_entity_poly.pdbx_seq_one_letter_code
_entity_poly.pdbx_strand_id
1 'polypeptide(L)'
;MNDLDIIDRAAMALSAGLMLVGIVVFGTIEILAGQPYSPVPITNDAGEVVATPLVDPTLRTAFVLAGIGVLGLYAAYRLVTPVPEETTERTGVTAD
;
A
#
# COMPACT_ATOMS: atom_id res chain seq x y z
N MET A 1 23.39 -7.52 -0.40
CA MET A 1 21.91 -7.48 -0.39
C MET A 1 21.51 -6.76 0.89
N ASN A 2 20.53 -5.86 0.85
CA ASN A 2 19.99 -5.27 2.08
C ASN A 2 19.29 -6.40 2.85
N ASP A 3 19.78 -6.76 4.04
CA ASP A 3 19.16 -7.79 4.87
C ASP A 3 17.92 -7.20 5.55
N LEU A 4 16.83 -7.11 4.79
CA LEU A 4 15.53 -6.71 5.30
C LEU A 4 15.06 -7.74 6.32
N ASP A 5 14.78 -7.27 7.54
CA ASP A 5 14.21 -8.15 8.54
C ASP A 5 12.78 -8.58 8.16
N ILE A 6 12.25 -9.58 8.85
CA ILE A 6 10.92 -10.11 8.56
C ILE A 6 9.81 -9.07 8.77
N ILE A 7 9.99 -8.13 9.69
CA ILE A 7 9.04 -7.05 10.02
C ILE A 7 9.07 -6.01 8.90
N ASP A 8 10.25 -5.62 8.42
CA ASP A 8 10.43 -4.71 7.29
C ASP A 8 9.73 -5.25 6.05
N ARG A 9 9.97 -6.53 5.74
CA ARG A 9 9.36 -7.20 4.60
C ARG A 9 7.85 -7.32 4.76
N ALA A 10 7.36 -7.67 5.94
CA ALA A 10 5.92 -7.79 6.21
C ALA A 10 5.22 -6.43 6.08
N ALA A 11 5.78 -5.38 6.67
CA ALA A 11 5.22 -4.03 6.61
C ALA A 11 5.13 -3.55 5.16
N MET A 12 6.22 -3.68 4.38
CA MET A 12 6.24 -3.28 2.98
C MET A 12 5.31 -4.12 2.11
N ALA A 13 5.30 -5.45 2.27
CA ALA A 13 4.46 -6.33 1.47
C ALA A 13 2.98 -6.10 1.76
N LEU A 14 2.61 -5.95 3.04
CA LEU A 14 1.24 -5.68 3.44
C LEU A 14 0.78 -4.30 2.95
N SER A 15 1.58 -3.26 3.15
CA SER A 15 1.21 -1.90 2.72
C SER A 15 1.06 -1.81 1.20
N ALA A 16 2.03 -2.35 0.45
CA ALA A 16 1.98 -2.37 -1.01
C ALA A 16 0.81 -3.24 -1.51
N GLY A 17 0.60 -4.40 -0.89
CA GLY A 17 -0.52 -5.29 -1.23
C GLY A 17 -1.86 -4.59 -1.06
N LEU A 18 -2.09 -3.91 0.08
CA LEU A 18 -3.32 -3.16 0.34
C LEU A 18 -3.54 -2.03 -0.69
N MET A 19 -2.50 -1.25 -1.00
CA MET A 19 -2.59 -0.20 -2.01
C MET A 19 -2.87 -0.75 -3.41
N LEU A 20 -2.18 -1.83 -3.81
CA LEU A 20 -2.38 -2.47 -5.12
C LEU A 20 -3.79 -3.05 -5.25
N VAL A 21 -4.37 -3.59 -4.18
CA VAL A 21 -5.77 -4.04 -4.19
C VAL A 21 -6.71 -2.84 -4.43
N GLY A 22 -6.55 -1.76 -3.66
CA GLY A 22 -7.38 -0.57 -3.76
C GLY A 22 -7.31 0.13 -5.13
N ILE A 23 -6.12 0.16 -5.73
CA ILE A 23 -5.83 0.89 -6.97
C ILE A 23 -6.02 -0.01 -8.19
N VAL A 24 -5.26 -1.10 -8.27
CA VAL A 24 -5.11 -1.89 -9.49
C VAL A 24 -6.16 -2.99 -9.57
N VAL A 25 -6.39 -3.74 -8.49
CA VAL A 25 -7.32 -4.88 -8.52
C VAL A 25 -8.75 -4.39 -8.71
N PHE A 26 -9.19 -3.42 -7.90
CA PHE A 26 -10.53 -2.84 -8.07
C PHE A 26 -10.68 -2.03 -9.36
N GLY A 27 -9.61 -1.44 -9.88
CA GLY A 27 -9.63 -0.80 -11.20
C GLY A 27 -9.83 -1.83 -12.32
N THR A 28 -9.08 -2.93 -12.27
CA THR A 28 -9.20 -4.03 -13.23
C THR A 28 -10.59 -4.67 -13.20
N ILE A 29 -11.16 -4.90 -12.01
CA ILE A 29 -12.53 -5.44 -11.89
C ILE A 29 -13.55 -4.52 -12.55
N GLU A 30 -13.42 -3.20 -12.38
CA GLU A 30 -14.32 -2.22 -13.02
C GLU A 30 -14.20 -2.27 -14.55
N ILE A 31 -12.97 -2.37 -15.08
CA ILE A 31 -12.74 -2.47 -16.53
C ILE A 31 -13.39 -3.74 -17.09
N LEU A 32 -13.25 -4.87 -16.40
CA LEU A 32 -13.86 -6.13 -16.81
C LEU A 32 -15.38 -6.12 -16.70
N ALA A 33 -15.94 -5.35 -15.77
CA ALA A 33 -17.38 -5.19 -15.58
C ALA A 33 -18.04 -4.26 -16.62
N GLY A 34 -17.27 -3.36 -17.25
CA GLY A 34 -17.74 -2.45 -18.29
C GLY A 34 -18.06 -1.04 -17.79
N GLN A 35 -18.80 -0.27 -18.60
CA GLN A 35 -19.16 1.12 -18.26
C GLN A 35 -19.96 1.17 -16.94
N PRO A 36 -19.74 2.19 -16.09
CA PRO A 36 -19.27 3.55 -16.42
C PRO A 36 -17.77 3.85 -16.32
N TYR A 37 -16.90 2.89 -15.94
CA TYR A 37 -15.44 3.12 -15.70
C TYR A 37 -15.12 4.33 -14.80
N SER A 38 -16.07 4.74 -13.97
CA SER A 38 -15.98 5.96 -13.16
C SER A 38 -16.00 5.60 -11.69
N PRO A 39 -15.13 6.19 -10.85
CA PRO A 39 -15.16 6.01 -9.40
C PRO A 39 -16.25 6.86 -8.72
N VAL A 40 -17.06 7.61 -9.47
CA VAL A 40 -18.18 8.40 -8.95
C VAL A 40 -19.45 8.17 -9.79
N PRO A 41 -20.64 8.31 -9.19
CA PRO A 41 -21.88 8.25 -9.95
C PRO A 41 -21.88 9.24 -11.12
N ILE A 42 -22.36 8.79 -12.27
CA ILE A 42 -22.53 9.63 -13.46
C ILE A 42 -23.96 10.13 -13.50
N THR A 43 -24.15 11.43 -13.71
CA THR A 43 -25.47 12.06 -13.81
C THR A 43 -25.75 12.58 -15.22
N ASN A 44 -27.03 12.64 -15.59
CA ASN A 44 -27.48 13.33 -16.81
C ASN A 44 -27.64 14.85 -16.59
N ASP A 45 -28.04 15.59 -17.63
CA ASP A 45 -28.26 17.06 -17.57
C ASP A 45 -29.36 17.47 -16.58
N ALA A 46 -30.26 16.55 -16.22
CA ALA A 46 -31.29 16.76 -15.21
C ALA A 46 -30.82 16.44 -13.77
N GLY A 47 -29.59 15.94 -13.60
CA GLY A 47 -29.01 15.56 -12.30
C GLY A 47 -29.38 14.16 -11.82
N GLU A 48 -30.04 13.34 -12.65
CA GLU A 48 -30.38 11.97 -12.30
C GLU A 48 -29.18 11.05 -12.47
N VAL A 49 -28.96 10.15 -11.50
CA VAL A 49 -27.87 9.16 -11.57
C VAL A 49 -28.21 8.09 -12.61
N VAL A 50 -27.41 8.00 -13.67
CA VAL A 50 -27.58 7.05 -14.78
C VAL A 50 -26.64 5.86 -14.69
N ALA A 51 -25.57 5.94 -13.90
CA ALA A 51 -24.66 4.83 -13.65
C ALA A 51 -23.89 5.01 -12.33
N THR A 52 -23.57 3.91 -11.67
CA THR A 52 -22.78 3.87 -10.43
C THR A 52 -21.59 2.94 -10.56
N PRO A 53 -20.48 3.20 -9.84
CA PRO A 53 -19.35 2.28 -9.79
C PRO A 53 -19.78 0.90 -9.25
N LEU A 54 -19.16 -0.16 -9.75
CA LEU A 54 -19.37 -1.51 -9.25
C LEU A 54 -18.79 -1.67 -7.83
N VAL A 55 -17.57 -1.18 -7.61
CA VAL A 55 -16.92 -1.21 -6.31
C VAL A 55 -17.11 0.12 -5.60
N ASP A 56 -17.65 0.09 -4.38
CA ASP A 56 -17.86 1.28 -3.55
C ASP A 56 -16.57 2.12 -3.44
N PRO A 57 -16.61 3.43 -3.74
CA PRO A 57 -15.45 4.32 -3.62
C PRO A 57 -14.84 4.34 -2.21
N THR A 58 -15.67 4.11 -1.19
CA THR A 58 -15.26 3.99 0.22
C THR A 58 -14.39 2.76 0.43
N LEU A 59 -14.67 1.63 -0.23
CA LEU A 59 -13.82 0.46 -0.12
C LEU A 59 -12.46 0.70 -0.80
N ARG A 60 -12.47 1.29 -2.00
CA ARG A 60 -11.21 1.63 -2.71
C ARG A 60 -10.31 2.51 -1.83
N THR A 61 -10.88 3.58 -1.30
CA THR A 61 -10.15 4.51 -0.42
C THR A 61 -9.74 3.85 0.90
N ALA A 62 -10.58 3.00 1.50
CA ALA A 62 -10.24 2.28 2.73
C ALA A 62 -9.01 1.38 2.55
N PHE A 63 -8.90 0.63 1.44
CA PHE A 63 -7.73 -0.21 1.18
C PHE A 63 -6.45 0.61 1.01
N VAL A 64 -6.51 1.73 0.27
CA VAL A 64 -5.36 2.62 0.11
C VAL A 64 -4.95 3.23 1.44
N LEU A 65 -5.91 3.77 2.20
CA LEU A 65 -5.64 4.37 3.51
C LEU A 65 -5.15 3.33 4.52
N ALA A 66 -5.63 2.09 4.48
CA ALA A 66 -5.11 1.01 5.30
C ALA A 66 -3.64 0.72 4.97
N GLY A 67 -3.28 0.68 3.68
CA GLY A 67 -1.88 0.54 3.25
C GLY A 67 -1.00 1.68 3.76
N ILE A 68 -1.47 2.93 3.66
CA ILE A 68 -0.77 4.11 4.20
C ILE A 68 -0.67 4.01 5.74
N GLY A 69 -1.75 3.57 6.40
CA GLY A 69 -1.79 3.38 7.84
C GLY A 69 -0.77 2.38 8.33
N VAL A 70 -0.63 1.23 7.65
CA VAL A 70 0.42 0.22 7.96
C VAL A 70 1.81 0.84 7.82
N LEU A 71 2.06 1.57 6.73
CA LEU A 71 3.34 2.26 6.51
C LEU A 71 3.62 3.31 7.58
N GLY A 72 2.62 4.11 7.96
CA GLY A 72 2.73 5.12 9.00
C GLY A 72 2.99 4.50 10.39
N LEU A 73 2.31 3.42 10.73
CA LEU A 73 2.55 2.67 11.97
C LEU A 73 3.95 2.08 12.00
N TYR A 74 4.40 1.47 10.90
CA TYR A 74 5.76 0.95 10.79
C TYR A 74 6.82 2.05 10.88
N ALA A 75 6.60 3.20 10.24
CA ALA A 75 7.49 4.36 10.36
C ALA A 75 7.56 4.88 11.81
N ALA A 76 6.43 4.96 12.51
CA ALA A 76 6.40 5.34 13.92
C ALA A 76 7.14 4.31 14.80
N TYR A 77 6.99 3.02 14.52
CA TYR A 77 7.74 1.95 15.19
C TYR A 77 9.26 2.09 14.97
N ARG A 78 9.70 2.34 13.73
CA ARG A 78 11.14 2.54 13.42
C ARG A 78 11.72 3.79 14.04
N LEU A 79 10.90 4.84 14.25
CA LEU A 79 11.35 6.07 14.90
C LEU A 79 11.72 5.86 16.38
N VAL A 80 11.06 4.94 17.06
CA VAL A 80 11.27 4.68 18.51
C VAL A 80 12.14 3.46 18.79
N THR A 81 12.42 2.63 17.78
CA THR A 81 13.25 1.43 17.94
C THR A 81 14.72 1.72 17.65
N PRO A 82 15.64 1.42 18.60
CA PRO A 82 17.07 1.58 18.37
C PRO A 82 17.55 0.69 17.23
N VAL A 83 18.40 1.23 16.36
CA VAL A 83 19.11 0.44 15.34
C VAL A 83 20.24 -0.30 16.05
N PRO A 84 20.29 -1.65 16.04
CA PRO A 84 21.42 -2.37 16.61
C PRO A 84 22.68 -1.99 15.84
N GLU A 85 23.75 -1.67 16.56
CA GLU A 85 25.05 -1.43 15.94
C GLU A 85 25.47 -2.71 15.21
N GLU A 86 25.66 -2.63 13.90
CA GLU A 86 26.37 -3.67 13.18
C GLU A 86 27.78 -3.73 13.77
N THR A 87 28.04 -4.74 14.60
CA THR A 87 29.38 -5.08 15.05
C THR A 87 30.21 -5.27 13.80
N THR A 88 30.93 -4.22 13.41
CA THR A 88 31.96 -4.29 12.39
C THR A 88 33.00 -5.23 12.97
N GLU A 89 32.90 -6.51 12.63
CA GLU A 89 33.98 -7.46 12.81
C GLU A 89 35.09 -6.99 11.88
N ARG A 90 35.86 -6.01 12.36
CA ARG A 90 37.14 -5.59 11.80
C ARG A 90 38.05 -6.79 12.00
N THR A 91 37.95 -7.74 11.09
CA THR A 91 38.87 -8.86 10.96
C THR A 91 40.26 -8.24 10.96
N GLY A 92 41.03 -8.55 11.99
CA GLY A 92 42.35 -7.99 12.18
C GLY A 92 43.16 -8.18 10.90
N VAL A 93 43.58 -7.05 10.31
CA VAL A 93 44.75 -7.04 9.44
C VAL A 93 45.93 -7.35 10.35
N THR A 94 46.20 -8.63 10.57
CA THR A 94 47.52 -9.08 11.01
C THR A 94 48.37 -9.16 9.76
N ALA A 95 49.17 -8.12 9.54
CA ALA A 95 50.33 -8.22 8.69
C ALA A 95 51.40 -9.03 9.46
N ASP A 96 51.65 -10.26 9.01
CA ASP A 96 52.90 -11.00 9.21
C ASP A 96 53.17 -11.81 7.92
#